data_AF-A0A1J6KYD8-F1
#
_entry.id   AF-A0A1J6KYD8-F1
#
_cell.length_a   1.000
_cell.length_b   1.000
_cell.length_c   1.000
_cell.angle_alpha   90.00
_cell.angle_beta   90.00
_cell.angle_gamma   90.00
#
_symmetry.space_group_name_H-M   'P 1'
#
loop_
_entity.id
_entity.type
_entity.pdbx_description
1 polymer ?
#
loop_
_entity_poly.entity_id
_entity_poly.type
_entity_poly.pdbx_seq_one_letter_code
_entity_poly.pdbx_strand_id
1 'polypeptide(L)'
;MGCAVSVYAVGKKKKKNIISEVSIFVPSMRVPVQCDIQRTLKGVIPKDLADRLTSIRNQIVLIAQDTDVSAIDELQQALEEYLSLLVGLTRKEFGLQDLIGFKWRNLEDGQEQEISVANSWFELLSVLHMMAMLTLVEANMKLIPKDSAMTERVVSGDCMRDAVDLLLKTAGYLDFCVQDVLVHLPPDVKNRLPKDLHQSILEATSNQALAQGTEIQLGLALESQNATLSVKRRLACEAVSYYGQALCCLSGNNNFNGTAKKHILFIKWKYLEAKAAAYYYHGIIVDKGTEPSSHASALCCFLAAEELLTESKKAALSFCLAEPVTRTPPPWGVMKHLNKKVPETATRKSQMYGYLLDQEKGQALPELPEFQLSLKPDEYILPETDSTWDSEIPGQSLKEHLKDCEDGVETE
;
A
#
# COMPACT_ATOMS: atom_id res chain seq x y z
N MET A 1 33.11 15.40 7.07
CA MET A 1 32.80 13.95 6.99
C MET A 1 31.62 13.69 7.89
N GLY A 2 30.41 13.78 7.34
CA GLY A 2 29.16 13.73 8.09
C GLY A 2 28.56 12.32 8.07
N CYS A 3 28.33 11.75 9.25
CA CYS A 3 27.64 10.49 9.42
C CYS A 3 26.13 10.69 9.21
N ALA A 4 25.57 10.09 8.17
CA ALA A 4 24.13 9.95 8.01
C ALA A 4 23.60 8.88 8.99
N VAL A 5 22.51 9.19 9.68
CA VAL A 5 21.86 8.30 10.65
C VAL A 5 20.85 7.41 9.91
N SER A 6 21.06 6.09 10.01
CA SER A 6 20.26 5.00 9.45
C SER A 6 19.04 4.68 10.33
N VAL A 7 17.85 4.50 9.73
CA VAL A 7 16.55 4.38 10.43
C VAL A 7 15.72 3.14 10.04
N TYR A 8 16.22 2.25 9.19
CA TYR A 8 15.61 0.92 9.04
C TYR A 8 16.72 -0.10 9.13
N ALA A 9 16.79 -0.84 10.25
CA ALA A 9 17.76 -1.91 10.41
C ALA A 9 17.01 -3.12 10.99
N VAL A 10 16.73 -4.09 10.14
CA VAL A 10 16.05 -5.34 10.49
C VAL A 10 17.12 -6.34 10.91
N GLY A 11 17.61 -6.30 12.14
CA GLY A 11 18.58 -7.30 12.59
C GLY A 11 19.26 -6.99 13.92
N LYS A 12 19.34 -8.00 14.80
CA LYS A 12 19.71 -7.95 16.22
C LYS A 12 20.99 -7.14 16.52
N LYS A 13 20.88 -5.82 16.71
CA LYS A 13 21.73 -5.03 17.62
C LYS A 13 20.89 -3.98 18.31
N LYS A 14 20.81 -4.06 19.65
CA LYS A 14 20.19 -3.03 20.51
C LYS A 14 20.82 -1.66 20.20
N LYS A 15 20.19 -0.86 19.35
CA LYS A 15 20.47 0.56 19.13
C LYS A 15 19.23 1.35 19.51
N LYS A 16 19.47 2.55 20.05
CA LYS A 16 18.46 3.47 20.61
C LYS A 16 17.19 3.49 19.76
N ASN A 17 16.04 3.22 20.37
CA ASN A 17 14.72 3.27 19.72
C ASN A 17 14.47 4.67 19.13
N ILE A 18 14.78 4.86 17.86
CA ILE A 18 14.35 6.03 17.10
C ILE A 18 12.93 5.70 16.64
N ILE A 19 11.95 6.49 17.11
CA ILE A 19 10.55 6.33 16.71
C ILE A 19 10.43 6.72 15.23
N SER A 20 9.99 5.78 14.39
CA SER A 20 9.87 5.99 12.95
C SER A 20 8.79 7.02 12.63
N GLU A 21 9.12 7.88 11.68
CA GLU A 21 8.24 8.92 11.17
C GLU A 21 7.48 8.44 9.95
N VAL A 22 6.16 8.70 9.92
CA VAL A 22 5.25 8.10 8.94
C VAL A 22 4.48 9.19 8.19
N SER A 23 4.88 9.47 6.95
CA SER A 23 4.08 10.23 5.97
C SER A 23 3.20 9.29 5.13
N ILE A 24 3.78 8.16 4.71
CA ILE A 24 3.11 7.03 4.05
C ILE A 24 3.21 5.83 5.00
N PHE A 25 2.08 5.23 5.35
CA PHE A 25 2.09 4.04 6.19
C PHE A 25 2.29 2.80 5.33
N VAL A 26 3.23 1.96 5.74
CA VAL A 26 3.52 0.67 5.12
C VAL A 26 2.85 -0.37 6.03
N PRO A 27 1.83 -1.10 5.54
CA PRO A 27 1.30 -2.25 6.26
C PRO A 27 2.35 -3.35 6.40
N SER A 28 1.95 -4.46 7.02
CA SER A 28 2.89 -5.52 7.38
C SER A 28 3.67 -6.05 6.17
N MET A 29 4.99 -6.14 6.27
CA MET A 29 5.86 -6.66 5.21
C MET A 29 6.45 -8.02 5.59
N ARG A 30 6.47 -8.94 4.64
CA ARG A 30 7.15 -10.24 4.75
C ARG A 30 8.44 -10.26 3.97
N VAL A 31 9.40 -11.04 4.47
CA VAL A 31 10.67 -11.31 3.79
C VAL A 31 10.86 -12.82 3.62
N PRO A 32 11.53 -13.25 2.53
CA PRO A 32 11.73 -14.66 2.30
C PRO A 32 12.70 -15.25 3.33
N VAL A 33 12.50 -16.52 3.63
CA VAL A 33 13.39 -17.35 4.44
C VAL A 33 13.97 -18.45 3.56
N GLN A 34 15.21 -18.85 3.82
CA GLN A 34 15.90 -19.89 3.04
C GLN A 34 15.06 -21.18 2.91
N CYS A 35 14.98 -21.71 1.69
CA CYS A 35 14.33 -22.99 1.39
C CYS A 35 15.14 -23.78 0.33
N ASP A 36 15.00 -25.10 0.33
CA ASP A 36 15.80 -26.02 -0.49
C ASP A 36 15.22 -26.18 -1.92
N ILE A 37 15.25 -25.11 -2.72
CA ILE A 37 14.78 -25.12 -4.11
C ILE A 37 15.59 -26.11 -4.96
N GLN A 38 16.91 -25.97 -4.96
CA GLN A 38 17.83 -26.78 -5.78
C GLN A 38 17.62 -28.28 -5.57
N ARG A 39 17.46 -28.72 -4.31
CA ARG A 39 17.26 -30.13 -3.98
C ARG A 39 15.92 -30.64 -4.49
N THR A 40 14.86 -29.85 -4.34
CA THR A 40 13.49 -30.20 -4.71
C THR A 40 13.33 -30.31 -6.22
N LEU A 41 13.99 -29.43 -6.96
CA LEU A 41 13.90 -29.34 -8.42
C LEU A 41 14.95 -30.19 -9.16
N LYS A 42 15.84 -30.86 -8.43
CA LYS A 42 16.93 -31.66 -9.00
C LYS A 42 16.38 -32.77 -9.89
N GLY A 43 16.76 -32.75 -11.17
CA GLY A 43 16.32 -33.76 -12.15
C GLY A 43 14.89 -33.55 -12.66
N VAL A 44 14.18 -32.53 -12.18
CA VAL A 44 12.86 -32.14 -12.66
C VAL A 44 12.97 -31.07 -13.75
N ILE A 45 13.88 -30.11 -13.56
CA ILE A 45 14.19 -29.03 -14.51
C ILE A 45 15.69 -28.99 -14.82
N PRO A 46 16.13 -28.24 -15.86
CA PRO A 46 17.54 -28.02 -16.13
C PRO A 46 18.31 -27.52 -14.90
N LYS A 47 19.51 -28.07 -14.69
CA LYS A 47 20.34 -27.75 -13.51
C LYS A 47 20.65 -26.25 -13.41
N ASP A 48 20.99 -25.62 -14.54
CA ASP A 48 21.31 -24.19 -14.60
C ASP A 48 20.13 -23.32 -14.11
N LEU A 49 18.91 -23.65 -14.53
CA LEU A 49 17.70 -22.96 -14.09
C LEU A 49 17.44 -23.15 -12.58
N ALA A 50 17.59 -24.37 -12.06
CA ALA A 50 17.47 -24.63 -10.62
C ALA A 50 18.53 -23.88 -9.79
N ASP A 51 19.76 -23.80 -10.31
CA ASP A 51 20.88 -23.09 -9.69
C ASP A 51 20.63 -21.57 -9.69
N ARG A 52 20.15 -20.99 -10.81
CA ARG A 52 19.79 -19.57 -10.92
C ARG A 52 18.62 -19.19 -9.99
N LEU A 53 17.53 -19.95 -9.99
CA LEU A 53 16.39 -19.75 -9.08
C LEU A 53 16.86 -19.72 -7.61
N THR A 54 17.69 -20.68 -7.24
CA THR A 54 18.24 -20.79 -5.88
C THR A 54 19.16 -19.62 -5.55
N SER A 55 20.04 -19.24 -6.49
CA SER A 55 21.01 -18.17 -6.31
C SER A 55 20.33 -16.82 -6.08
N ILE A 56 19.41 -16.42 -6.95
CA ILE A 56 18.73 -15.12 -6.85
C ILE A 56 17.86 -15.08 -5.59
N ARG A 57 17.11 -16.15 -5.29
CA ARG A 57 16.31 -16.18 -4.06
C ARG A 57 17.18 -16.08 -2.80
N ASN A 58 18.33 -16.74 -2.77
CA ASN A 58 19.27 -16.62 -1.66
C ASN A 58 19.85 -15.20 -1.56
N GLN A 59 20.14 -14.54 -2.68
CA GLN A 59 20.54 -13.13 -2.71
C GLN A 59 19.45 -12.23 -2.12
N ILE A 60 18.18 -12.41 -2.51
CA ILE A 60 17.04 -11.67 -1.94
C ILE A 60 16.97 -11.90 -0.43
N VAL A 61 17.08 -13.15 0.04
CA VAL A 61 17.09 -13.48 1.48
C VAL A 61 18.20 -12.74 2.22
N LEU A 62 19.41 -12.67 1.66
CA LEU A 62 20.55 -11.97 2.27
C LEU A 62 20.31 -10.45 2.33
N ILE A 63 19.91 -9.83 1.21
CA ILE A 63 19.65 -8.39 1.15
C ILE A 63 18.49 -8.01 2.08
N ALA A 64 17.43 -8.85 2.13
CA ALA A 64 16.26 -8.66 2.98
C ALA A 64 16.54 -8.82 4.49
N GLN A 65 17.61 -9.54 4.85
CA GLN A 65 18.02 -9.71 6.25
C GLN A 65 18.81 -8.52 6.80
N ASP A 66 19.47 -7.74 5.94
CA ASP A 66 20.32 -6.62 6.34
C ASP A 66 19.75 -5.26 5.89
N THR A 67 18.49 -5.21 5.42
CA THR A 67 17.96 -4.06 4.68
C THR A 67 17.98 -2.78 5.51
N ASP A 68 19.00 -1.97 5.26
CA ASP A 68 18.95 -0.53 5.38
C ASP A 68 18.27 0.05 4.14
N VAL A 69 17.76 1.25 4.29
CA VAL A 69 17.15 2.06 3.24
C VAL A 69 17.97 2.10 1.95
N SER A 70 19.30 2.02 2.06
CA SER A 70 20.21 2.03 0.91
C SER A 70 20.14 0.79 0.01
N ALA A 71 19.57 -0.31 0.49
CA ALA A 71 19.52 -1.58 -0.25
C ALA A 71 18.19 -1.82 -0.97
N ILE A 72 17.24 -0.86 -0.93
CA ILE A 72 15.91 -1.04 -1.53
C ILE A 72 16.00 -1.20 -3.06
N ASP A 73 16.80 -0.37 -3.73
CA ASP A 73 16.96 -0.45 -5.20
C ASP A 73 17.56 -1.80 -5.63
N GLU A 74 18.61 -2.24 -4.92
CA GLU A 74 19.24 -3.56 -5.17
C GLU A 74 18.26 -4.72 -4.92
N LEU A 75 17.41 -4.59 -3.91
CA LEU A 75 16.40 -5.60 -3.57
C LEU A 75 15.25 -5.64 -4.59
N GLN A 76 14.76 -4.49 -5.05
CA GLN A 76 13.75 -4.41 -6.12
C GLN A 76 14.28 -5.06 -7.41
N GLN A 77 15.52 -4.74 -7.79
CA GLN A 77 16.15 -5.33 -8.98
C GLN A 77 16.25 -6.86 -8.87
N ALA A 78 16.68 -7.38 -7.70
CA ALA A 78 16.76 -8.83 -7.49
C ALA A 78 15.37 -9.51 -7.51
N LEU A 79 14.33 -8.84 -7.01
CA LEU A 79 12.95 -9.33 -7.07
C LEU A 79 12.44 -9.38 -8.52
N GLU A 80 12.71 -8.35 -9.34
CA GLU A 80 12.35 -8.33 -10.76
C GLU A 80 13.06 -9.46 -11.54
N GLU A 81 14.35 -9.67 -11.29
CA GLU A 81 15.09 -10.77 -11.91
C GLU A 81 14.53 -12.13 -11.48
N TYR A 82 14.21 -12.30 -10.20
CA TYR A 82 13.61 -13.53 -9.68
C TYR A 82 12.23 -13.80 -10.28
N LEU A 83 11.40 -12.76 -10.49
CA LEU A 83 10.07 -12.90 -11.09
C LEU A 83 10.14 -13.53 -12.49
N SER A 84 11.11 -13.13 -13.31
CA SER A 84 11.29 -13.69 -14.67
C SER A 84 11.49 -15.23 -14.67
N LEU A 85 12.10 -15.76 -13.61
CA LEU A 85 12.27 -17.21 -13.43
C LEU A 85 11.06 -17.85 -12.76
N LEU A 86 10.50 -17.18 -11.74
CA LEU A 86 9.39 -17.67 -10.91
C LEU A 86 8.11 -17.90 -11.72
N VAL A 87 7.82 -17.06 -12.71
CA VAL A 87 6.63 -17.22 -13.57
C VAL A 87 6.60 -18.59 -14.26
N GLY A 88 7.75 -19.18 -14.59
CA GLY A 88 7.78 -20.54 -15.13
C GLY A 88 7.29 -21.59 -14.13
N LEU A 89 7.58 -21.43 -12.84
CA LEU A 89 7.10 -22.34 -11.78
C LEU A 89 5.58 -22.30 -11.59
N THR A 90 4.89 -21.26 -12.07
CA THR A 90 3.42 -21.15 -12.01
C THR A 90 2.74 -21.76 -13.23
N ARG A 91 3.46 -22.10 -14.30
CA ARG A 91 2.88 -22.74 -15.50
C ARG A 91 2.41 -24.16 -15.19
N LYS A 92 1.12 -24.40 -15.41
CA LYS A 92 0.48 -25.70 -15.12
C LYS A 92 1.09 -26.85 -15.93
N GLU A 93 1.53 -26.55 -17.15
CA GLU A 93 2.12 -27.50 -18.11
C GLU A 93 3.38 -28.20 -17.58
N PHE A 94 4.12 -27.53 -16.70
CA PHE A 94 5.34 -28.08 -16.10
C PHE A 94 5.06 -28.92 -14.85
N GLY A 95 3.87 -28.81 -14.26
CA GLY A 95 3.48 -29.60 -13.07
C GLY A 95 4.32 -29.30 -11.82
N LEU A 96 4.91 -28.11 -11.72
CA LEU A 96 5.84 -27.74 -10.64
C LEU A 96 5.18 -26.98 -9.49
N GLN A 97 3.90 -26.60 -9.65
CA GLN A 97 3.21 -25.62 -8.80
C GLN A 97 3.29 -25.94 -7.30
N ASP A 98 3.19 -27.21 -6.91
CA ASP A 98 3.11 -27.60 -5.49
C ASP A 98 4.38 -28.32 -4.99
N LEU A 99 5.47 -28.31 -5.75
CA LEU A 99 6.68 -29.07 -5.39
C LEU A 99 7.49 -28.42 -4.27
N ILE A 100 7.53 -27.07 -4.22
CA ILE A 100 8.46 -26.33 -3.36
C ILE A 100 7.70 -25.71 -2.19
N GLY A 101 8.08 -26.07 -0.97
CA GLY A 101 7.66 -25.40 0.26
C GLY A 101 8.36 -24.04 0.42
N PHE A 102 7.73 -22.97 -0.04
CA PHE A 102 8.25 -21.62 0.07
C PHE A 102 8.04 -21.05 1.47
N LYS A 103 9.12 -20.48 2.04
CA LYS A 103 9.13 -19.97 3.41
C LYS A 103 9.24 -18.45 3.45
N TRP A 104 8.39 -17.84 4.27
CA TRP A 104 8.32 -16.39 4.48
C TRP A 104 8.08 -16.07 5.95
N ARG A 105 8.65 -14.97 6.42
CA ARG A 105 8.46 -14.47 7.79
C ARG A 105 7.98 -13.04 7.79
N ASN A 106 7.15 -12.71 8.76
CA ASN A 106 6.73 -11.33 9.01
C ASN A 106 7.85 -10.55 9.73
N LEU A 107 8.02 -9.27 9.42
CA LEU A 107 9.04 -8.43 10.05
C LEU A 107 8.62 -7.86 11.42
N GLU A 108 7.33 -7.75 11.69
CA GLU A 108 6.80 -7.00 12.84
C GLU A 108 6.45 -7.91 14.03
N ASP A 109 6.03 -9.16 13.78
CA ASP A 109 5.54 -10.09 14.82
C ASP A 109 6.64 -10.96 15.48
N GLY A 110 7.91 -10.60 15.33
CA GLY A 110 9.03 -11.39 15.87
C GLY A 110 9.25 -12.73 15.15
N GLN A 111 10.16 -13.57 15.67
CA GLN A 111 10.59 -14.82 15.01
C GLN A 111 9.52 -15.93 14.95
N GLU A 112 8.33 -15.73 15.52
CA GLU A 112 7.39 -16.82 15.86
C GLU A 112 6.35 -17.15 14.78
N GLN A 113 6.37 -16.49 13.61
CA GLN A 113 5.39 -16.75 12.52
C GLN A 113 6.04 -16.89 11.13
N GLU A 114 7.06 -17.75 11.03
CA GLU A 114 7.44 -18.29 9.72
C GLU A 114 6.31 -19.16 9.18
N ILE A 115 5.90 -18.92 7.93
CA ILE A 115 4.96 -19.76 7.21
C ILE A 115 5.71 -20.52 6.12
N SER A 116 5.32 -21.78 5.89
CA SER A 116 5.78 -22.59 4.77
C SER A 116 4.57 -23.04 3.97
N VAL A 117 4.50 -22.65 2.70
CA VAL A 117 3.41 -23.03 1.79
C VAL A 117 4.02 -23.66 0.53
N ALA A 118 3.57 -24.87 0.21
CA ALA A 118 3.99 -25.58 -0.99
C ALA A 118 3.15 -25.16 -2.19
N ASN A 119 3.38 -23.95 -2.72
CA ASN A 119 2.66 -23.44 -3.89
C ASN A 119 3.40 -22.27 -4.58
N SER A 120 3.64 -22.35 -5.89
CA SER A 120 4.34 -21.32 -6.68
C SER A 120 3.56 -20.01 -6.82
N TRP A 121 2.22 -20.07 -6.85
CA TRP A 121 1.39 -18.85 -6.87
C TRP A 121 1.46 -18.11 -5.52
N PHE A 122 1.65 -18.83 -4.41
CA PHE A 122 1.88 -18.20 -3.11
C PHE A 122 3.24 -17.49 -3.05
N GLU A 123 4.30 -18.08 -3.63
CA GLU A 123 5.58 -17.40 -3.77
C GLU A 123 5.44 -16.14 -4.61
N LEU A 124 4.75 -16.22 -5.75
CA LEU A 124 4.52 -15.07 -6.63
C LEU A 124 3.77 -13.94 -5.91
N LEU A 125 2.69 -14.28 -5.20
CA LEU A 125 1.95 -13.35 -4.35
C LEU A 125 2.86 -12.66 -3.33
N SER A 126 3.72 -13.44 -2.66
CA SER A 126 4.60 -12.94 -1.60
C SER A 126 5.69 -12.01 -2.15
N VAL A 127 6.25 -12.32 -3.32
CA VAL A 127 7.23 -11.47 -4.02
C VAL A 127 6.60 -10.14 -4.44
N LEU A 128 5.45 -10.17 -5.12
CA LEU A 128 4.77 -8.96 -5.58
C LEU A 128 4.29 -8.09 -4.41
N HIS A 129 3.81 -8.72 -3.34
CA HIS A 129 3.46 -8.00 -2.12
C HIS A 129 4.69 -7.33 -1.49
N MET A 130 5.85 -8.02 -1.42
CA MET A 130 7.09 -7.44 -0.92
C MET A 130 7.54 -6.24 -1.79
N MET A 131 7.48 -6.35 -3.11
CA MET A 131 7.77 -5.24 -4.03
C MET A 131 6.85 -4.05 -3.76
N ALA A 132 5.55 -4.28 -3.59
CA ALA A 132 4.58 -3.23 -3.28
C ALA A 132 4.90 -2.51 -1.95
N MET A 133 5.28 -3.26 -0.90
CA MET A 133 5.64 -2.68 0.39
C MET A 133 6.94 -1.88 0.33
N LEU A 134 7.95 -2.36 -0.39
CA LEU A 134 9.20 -1.63 -0.63
C LEU A 134 8.93 -0.32 -1.39
N THR A 135 8.07 -0.34 -2.41
CA THR A 135 7.67 0.87 -3.13
C THR A 135 6.95 1.88 -2.22
N LEU A 136 6.13 1.44 -1.25
CA LEU A 136 5.56 2.33 -0.23
C LEU A 136 6.63 2.92 0.70
N VAL A 137 7.66 2.14 1.07
CA VAL A 137 8.79 2.65 1.87
C VAL A 137 9.51 3.76 1.10
N GLU A 138 9.79 3.56 -0.18
CA GLU A 138 10.39 4.59 -1.04
C GLU A 138 9.52 5.85 -1.12
N ALA A 139 8.21 5.69 -1.32
CA ALA A 139 7.27 6.82 -1.34
C ALA A 139 7.29 7.60 -0.01
N ASN A 140 7.35 6.90 1.14
CA ASN A 140 7.49 7.53 2.45
C ASN A 140 8.78 8.37 2.53
N MET A 141 9.90 7.84 2.03
CA MET A 141 11.19 8.51 2.05
C MET A 141 11.23 9.76 1.17
N LYS A 142 10.54 9.78 0.03
CA LYS A 142 10.41 10.98 -0.80
C LYS A 142 9.75 12.14 -0.05
N LEU A 143 8.88 11.84 0.93
CA LEU A 143 8.11 12.82 1.69
C LEU A 143 8.72 13.16 3.06
N ILE A 144 9.83 12.53 3.45
CA ILE A 144 10.54 12.77 4.71
C ILE A 144 11.91 13.39 4.39
N PRO A 145 12.12 14.69 4.68
CA PRO A 145 13.40 15.34 4.46
C PRO A 145 14.54 14.66 5.21
N LYS A 146 15.70 14.48 4.55
CA LYS A 146 16.89 13.83 5.13
C LYS A 146 17.55 14.68 6.23
N ASP A 147 17.41 16.01 6.18
CA ASP A 147 17.98 16.93 7.16
C ASP A 147 16.93 17.41 8.18
N SER A 148 16.94 16.78 9.35
CA SER A 148 16.04 17.11 10.48
C SER A 148 16.39 18.42 11.20
N ALA A 149 17.29 19.25 10.65
CA ALA A 149 17.77 20.47 11.26
C ALA A 149 16.82 21.68 11.05
N MET A 150 15.87 21.56 10.11
CA MET A 150 14.92 22.64 9.80
C MET A 150 13.63 22.46 10.61
N THR A 151 13.20 23.53 11.28
CA THR A 151 11.95 23.59 12.05
C THR A 151 10.70 23.51 11.16
N GLU A 152 10.83 23.82 9.87
CA GLU A 152 9.77 23.67 8.87
C GLU A 152 10.10 22.57 7.86
N ARG A 153 9.14 21.64 7.67
CA ARG A 153 9.21 20.63 6.61
C ARG A 153 8.90 21.27 5.26
N VAL A 154 9.86 21.18 4.36
CA VAL A 154 9.70 21.55 2.94
C VAL A 154 9.91 20.28 2.12
N VAL A 155 8.87 19.87 1.39
CA VAL A 155 8.91 18.77 0.41
C VAL A 155 8.77 19.41 -0.95
N SER A 156 9.66 19.11 -1.90
CA SER A 156 9.58 19.71 -3.24
C SER A 156 8.41 19.12 -4.04
N GLY A 157 7.90 19.89 -5.01
CA GLY A 157 6.86 19.40 -5.93
C GLY A 157 7.31 18.19 -6.76
N ASP A 158 8.61 18.07 -7.05
CA ASP A 158 9.18 16.87 -7.71
C ASP A 158 9.09 15.65 -6.80
N CYS A 159 9.52 15.76 -5.54
CA CYS A 159 9.39 14.65 -4.59
C CYS A 159 7.94 14.23 -4.36
N MET A 160 6.99 15.19 -4.39
CA MET A 160 5.56 14.89 -4.33
C MET A 160 5.08 14.11 -5.57
N ARG A 161 5.52 14.49 -6.77
CA ARG A 161 5.18 13.76 -8.01
C ARG A 161 5.77 12.36 -8.02
N ASP A 162 7.06 12.21 -7.70
CA ASP A 162 7.71 10.91 -7.54
C ASP A 162 6.93 10.01 -6.55
N ALA A 163 6.48 10.57 -5.42
CA ALA A 163 5.71 9.82 -4.45
C ALA A 163 4.34 9.39 -4.99
N VAL A 164 3.69 10.22 -5.82
CA VAL A 164 2.43 9.82 -6.49
C VAL A 164 2.70 8.65 -7.44
N ASP A 165 3.73 8.72 -8.28
CA ASP A 165 4.06 7.65 -9.23
C ASP A 165 4.35 6.32 -8.50
N LEU A 166 5.10 6.37 -7.39
CA LEU A 166 5.35 5.19 -6.55
C LEU A 166 4.05 4.63 -5.94
N LEU A 167 3.12 5.49 -5.51
CA LEU A 167 1.83 5.04 -4.96
C LEU A 167 0.94 4.38 -6.02
N LEU A 168 0.95 4.88 -7.27
CA LEU A 168 0.23 4.24 -8.38
C LEU A 168 0.83 2.87 -8.73
N LYS A 169 2.17 2.78 -8.73
CA LYS A 169 2.90 1.52 -8.91
C LYS A 169 2.58 0.50 -7.81
N THR A 170 2.55 0.93 -6.53
CA THR A 170 2.10 0.08 -5.42
C THR A 170 0.68 -0.43 -5.65
N ALA A 171 -0.26 0.46 -6.01
CA ALA A 171 -1.64 0.08 -6.26
C ALA A 171 -1.73 -0.94 -7.41
N GLY A 172 -0.93 -0.77 -8.47
CA GLY A 172 -0.81 -1.71 -9.60
C GLY A 172 -0.38 -3.11 -9.19
N TYR A 173 0.70 -3.23 -8.39
CA TYR A 173 1.14 -4.53 -7.87
C TYR A 173 0.06 -5.23 -7.05
N LEU A 174 -0.65 -4.49 -6.19
CA LEU A 174 -1.66 -5.05 -5.30
C LEU A 174 -2.95 -5.40 -6.03
N ASP A 175 -3.35 -4.61 -7.03
CA ASP A 175 -4.49 -4.92 -7.88
C ASP A 175 -4.22 -6.20 -8.68
N PHE A 176 -3.04 -6.31 -9.31
CA PHE A 176 -2.62 -7.54 -9.99
C PHE A 176 -2.59 -8.76 -9.06
N CYS A 177 -2.10 -8.59 -7.82
CA CYS A 177 -2.18 -9.66 -6.82
C CYS A 177 -3.62 -10.17 -6.63
N VAL A 178 -4.60 -9.26 -6.57
CA VAL A 178 -6.01 -9.61 -6.33
C VAL A 178 -6.66 -10.22 -7.57
N GLN A 179 -6.50 -9.57 -8.73
CA GLN A 179 -7.19 -9.95 -9.97
C GLN A 179 -6.57 -11.17 -10.64
N ASP A 180 -5.25 -11.28 -10.64
CA ASP A 180 -4.52 -12.25 -11.47
C ASP A 180 -3.79 -13.32 -10.67
N VAL A 181 -3.39 -13.06 -9.43
CA VAL A 181 -2.63 -14.05 -8.63
C VAL A 181 -3.53 -14.84 -7.70
N LEU A 182 -4.36 -14.17 -6.88
CA LEU A 182 -5.21 -14.84 -5.90
C LEU A 182 -6.19 -15.80 -6.57
N VAL A 183 -6.68 -15.53 -7.78
CA VAL A 183 -7.62 -16.40 -8.49
C VAL A 183 -7.08 -17.82 -8.72
N HIS A 184 -5.76 -17.99 -8.79
CA HIS A 184 -5.12 -19.28 -9.02
C HIS A 184 -4.81 -20.07 -7.74
N LEU A 185 -4.90 -19.46 -6.56
CA LEU A 185 -4.66 -20.15 -5.31
C LEU A 185 -5.83 -21.10 -4.95
N PRO A 186 -5.55 -22.38 -4.64
CA PRO A 186 -6.55 -23.31 -4.14
C PRO A 186 -7.23 -22.81 -2.85
N PRO A 187 -8.50 -23.17 -2.59
CA PRO A 187 -9.24 -22.70 -1.40
C PRO A 187 -8.55 -23.05 -0.07
N ASP A 188 -7.90 -24.22 0.02
CA ASP A 188 -7.18 -24.63 1.23
C ASP A 188 -5.91 -23.80 1.46
N VAL A 189 -5.27 -23.32 0.39
CA VAL A 189 -4.12 -22.39 0.48
C VAL A 189 -4.62 -21.00 0.88
N LYS A 190 -5.69 -20.50 0.23
CA LYS A 190 -6.32 -19.21 0.56
C LYS A 190 -6.71 -19.10 2.03
N ASN A 191 -7.32 -20.15 2.58
CA ASN A 191 -7.74 -20.17 3.99
C ASN A 191 -6.57 -20.23 4.98
N ARG A 192 -5.38 -20.61 4.52
CA ARG A 192 -4.14 -20.66 5.32
C ARG A 192 -3.23 -19.46 5.06
N LEU A 193 -3.64 -18.52 4.20
CA LEU A 193 -2.84 -17.34 3.93
C LEU A 193 -2.63 -16.56 5.23
N PRO A 194 -1.45 -15.96 5.40
CA PRO A 194 -1.26 -14.94 6.41
C PRO A 194 -2.28 -13.81 6.25
N LYS A 195 -2.71 -13.23 7.37
CA LYS A 195 -3.72 -12.16 7.37
C LYS A 195 -3.32 -10.98 6.50
N ASP A 196 -2.04 -10.65 6.46
CA ASP A 196 -1.45 -9.58 5.65
C ASP A 196 -1.56 -9.83 4.14
N LEU A 197 -1.73 -11.09 3.71
CA LEU A 197 -1.91 -11.47 2.30
C LEU A 197 -3.38 -11.75 1.93
N HIS A 198 -4.32 -11.50 2.84
CA HIS A 198 -5.75 -11.64 2.52
C HIS A 198 -6.18 -10.56 1.53
N GLN A 199 -7.09 -10.93 0.60
CA GLN A 199 -7.67 -10.03 -0.40
C GLN A 199 -8.11 -8.68 0.20
N SER A 200 -8.84 -8.70 1.32
CA SER A 200 -9.30 -7.48 1.99
C SER A 200 -8.17 -6.55 2.42
N ILE A 201 -7.01 -7.08 2.82
CA ILE A 201 -5.84 -6.27 3.20
C ILE A 201 -5.16 -5.71 1.95
N LEU A 202 -5.02 -6.52 0.89
CA LEU A 202 -4.41 -6.08 -0.38
C LEU A 202 -5.23 -4.96 -1.02
N GLU A 203 -6.55 -5.13 -1.13
CA GLU A 203 -7.48 -4.11 -1.65
C GLU A 203 -7.49 -2.85 -0.78
N ALA A 204 -7.48 -3.00 0.55
CA ALA A 204 -7.41 -1.84 1.44
C ALA A 204 -6.10 -1.06 1.27
N THR A 205 -4.98 -1.75 1.08
CA THR A 205 -3.67 -1.13 0.89
C THR A 205 -3.57 -0.46 -0.49
N SER A 206 -4.14 -1.07 -1.53
CA SER A 206 -4.25 -0.47 -2.87
C SER A 206 -5.06 0.82 -2.83
N ASN A 207 -6.24 0.78 -2.19
CA ASN A 207 -7.07 1.97 -1.98
C ASN A 207 -6.39 3.04 -1.10
N GLN A 208 -5.63 2.62 -0.08
CA GLN A 208 -4.80 3.54 0.72
C GLN A 208 -3.81 4.29 -0.18
N ALA A 209 -3.10 3.58 -1.07
CA ALA A 209 -2.12 4.19 -1.95
C ALA A 209 -2.76 5.24 -2.90
N LEU A 210 -3.90 4.90 -3.52
CA LEU A 210 -4.67 5.82 -4.36
C LEU A 210 -5.18 7.04 -3.59
N ALA A 211 -5.66 6.84 -2.36
CA ALA A 211 -6.12 7.93 -1.49
C ALA A 211 -4.98 8.90 -1.17
N GLN A 212 -3.82 8.38 -0.79
CA GLN A 212 -2.64 9.19 -0.46
C GLN A 212 -2.10 9.91 -1.70
N GLY A 213 -2.09 9.27 -2.87
CA GLY A 213 -1.74 9.91 -4.13
C GLY A 213 -2.66 11.09 -4.45
N THR A 214 -3.97 10.91 -4.21
CA THR A 214 -4.98 11.97 -4.40
C THR A 214 -4.77 13.13 -3.42
N GLU A 215 -4.44 12.86 -2.15
CA GLU A 215 -4.10 13.91 -1.18
C GLU A 215 -2.86 14.71 -1.58
N ILE A 216 -1.84 14.04 -2.12
CA ILE A 216 -0.62 14.71 -2.58
C ILE A 216 -0.94 15.58 -3.81
N GLN A 217 -1.77 15.11 -4.75
CA GLN A 217 -2.27 15.93 -5.86
C GLN A 217 -3.06 17.15 -5.38
N LEU A 218 -3.86 17.01 -4.31
CA LEU A 218 -4.53 18.16 -3.67
C LEU A 218 -3.50 19.14 -3.08
N GLY A 219 -2.42 18.65 -2.49
CA GLY A 219 -1.28 19.45 -2.02
C GLY A 219 -0.67 20.28 -3.15
N LEU A 220 -0.33 19.64 -4.26
CA LEU A 220 0.19 20.29 -5.47
C LEU A 220 -0.82 21.32 -6.03
N ALA A 221 -2.11 21.01 -6.02
CA ALA A 221 -3.16 21.93 -6.44
C ALA A 221 -3.29 23.16 -5.51
N LEU A 222 -2.89 23.07 -4.24
CA LEU A 222 -2.87 24.24 -3.36
C LEU A 222 -1.75 25.22 -3.69
N GLU A 223 -0.63 24.72 -4.19
CA GLU A 223 0.53 25.51 -4.58
C GLU A 223 0.38 26.09 -6.01
N SER A 224 -0.51 25.51 -6.82
CA SER A 224 -0.78 25.96 -8.18
C SER A 224 -1.73 27.16 -8.23
N GLN A 225 -1.32 28.21 -8.93
CA GLN A 225 -2.18 29.37 -9.23
C GLN A 225 -3.33 29.03 -10.19
N ASN A 226 -3.19 27.96 -10.97
CA ASN A 226 -4.16 27.56 -12.00
C ASN A 226 -5.23 26.61 -11.46
N ALA A 227 -5.05 26.04 -10.27
CA ALA A 227 -5.98 25.07 -9.71
C ALA A 227 -7.23 25.75 -9.14
N THR A 228 -8.37 25.51 -9.78
CA THR A 228 -9.66 26.05 -9.35
C THR A 228 -10.14 25.42 -8.05
N LEU A 229 -11.06 26.10 -7.36
CA LEU A 229 -11.71 25.57 -6.17
C LEU A 229 -12.48 24.26 -6.46
N SER A 230 -13.06 24.14 -7.65
CA SER A 230 -13.75 22.91 -8.09
C SER A 230 -12.79 21.73 -8.17
N VAL A 231 -11.56 21.94 -8.65
CA VAL A 231 -10.51 20.91 -8.66
C VAL A 231 -10.13 20.50 -7.23
N LYS A 232 -9.93 21.47 -6.34
CA LYS A 232 -9.59 21.21 -4.92
C LYS A 232 -10.69 20.42 -4.20
N ARG A 233 -11.96 20.79 -4.40
CA ARG A 233 -13.12 20.05 -3.87
C ARG A 233 -13.17 18.63 -4.42
N ARG A 234 -13.02 18.47 -5.74
CA ARG A 234 -13.04 17.16 -6.40
C ARG A 234 -11.98 16.23 -5.81
N LEU A 235 -10.71 16.65 -5.79
CA LEU A 235 -9.61 15.85 -5.24
C LEU A 235 -9.86 15.47 -3.77
N ALA A 236 -10.36 16.40 -2.95
CA ALA A 236 -10.70 16.11 -1.57
C ALA A 236 -11.82 15.05 -1.44
N CYS A 237 -12.85 15.11 -2.28
CA CYS A 237 -13.95 14.13 -2.29
C CYS A 237 -13.52 12.76 -2.85
N GLU A 238 -12.64 12.73 -3.84
CA GLU A 238 -12.03 11.49 -4.34
C GLU A 238 -11.20 10.80 -3.25
N ALA A 239 -10.40 11.56 -2.48
CA ALA A 239 -9.65 11.01 -1.34
C ALA A 239 -10.57 10.39 -0.27
N VAL A 240 -11.71 11.05 0.04
CA VAL A 240 -12.75 10.48 0.93
C VAL A 240 -13.27 9.15 0.39
N SER A 241 -13.53 9.09 -0.91
CA SER A 241 -14.07 7.90 -1.57
C SER A 241 -13.10 6.72 -1.48
N TYR A 242 -11.81 6.95 -1.77
CA TYR A 242 -10.78 5.91 -1.68
C TYR A 242 -10.58 5.38 -0.25
N TYR A 243 -10.44 6.26 0.74
CA TYR A 243 -10.33 5.79 2.13
C TYR A 243 -11.63 5.12 2.62
N GLY A 244 -12.79 5.56 2.12
CA GLY A 244 -14.06 4.90 2.36
C GLY A 244 -14.04 3.45 1.86
N GLN A 245 -13.58 3.23 0.62
CA GLN A 245 -13.39 1.89 0.05
C GLN A 245 -12.40 1.06 0.86
N ALA A 246 -11.26 1.66 1.26
CA ALA A 246 -10.28 0.99 2.11
C ALA A 246 -10.88 0.55 3.46
N LEU A 247 -11.71 1.38 4.11
CA LEU A 247 -12.42 0.99 5.33
C LEU A 247 -13.43 -0.12 5.09
N CYS A 248 -14.16 -0.09 3.97
CA CYS A 248 -15.11 -1.14 3.60
C CYS A 248 -14.39 -2.50 3.48
N CYS A 249 -13.26 -2.56 2.77
CA CYS A 249 -12.44 -3.77 2.67
C CYS A 249 -12.06 -4.32 4.07
N LEU A 250 -11.70 -3.44 5.01
CA LEU A 250 -11.29 -3.83 6.36
C LEU A 250 -12.46 -4.09 7.34
N SER A 251 -13.70 -3.74 6.99
CA SER A 251 -14.86 -3.87 7.87
C SER A 251 -15.43 -5.30 7.94
N GLY A 252 -15.12 -6.15 6.95
CA GLY A 252 -15.67 -7.51 6.86
C GLY A 252 -15.07 -8.55 7.80
N ASN A 253 -14.01 -8.23 8.56
CA ASN A 253 -13.27 -9.21 9.35
C ASN A 253 -13.01 -8.75 10.80
N ASN A 254 -13.79 -9.26 11.76
CA ASN A 254 -13.68 -8.85 13.17
C ASN A 254 -12.44 -9.38 13.90
N ASN A 255 -11.57 -10.14 13.22
CA ASN A 255 -10.43 -10.85 13.82
C ASN A 255 -9.07 -10.17 13.56
N PHE A 256 -9.04 -8.90 13.15
CA PHE A 256 -7.79 -8.17 12.96
C PHE A 256 -7.12 -7.80 14.31
N ASN A 257 -5.88 -8.25 14.49
CA ASN A 257 -5.01 -7.94 15.62
C ASN A 257 -3.66 -7.39 15.09
N GLY A 258 -2.81 -6.88 15.99
CA GLY A 258 -1.48 -6.39 15.63
C GLY A 258 -1.50 -5.31 14.54
N THR A 259 -0.64 -5.46 13.53
CA THR A 259 -0.48 -4.49 12.43
C THR A 259 -1.74 -4.23 11.63
N ALA A 260 -2.61 -5.24 11.44
CA ALA A 260 -3.87 -5.03 10.74
C ALA A 260 -4.78 -4.02 11.48
N LYS A 261 -4.75 -4.03 12.82
CA LYS A 261 -5.45 -3.02 13.63
C LYS A 261 -4.80 -1.64 13.47
N LYS A 262 -3.47 -1.57 13.39
CA LYS A 262 -2.76 -0.30 13.14
C LYS A 262 -3.07 0.27 11.75
N HIS A 263 -3.19 -0.57 10.73
CA HIS A 263 -3.62 -0.17 9.38
C HIS A 263 -5.04 0.43 9.40
N ILE A 264 -5.99 -0.18 10.11
CA ILE A 264 -7.34 0.38 10.29
C ILE A 264 -7.27 1.77 10.97
N LEU A 265 -6.44 1.92 12.01
CA LEU A 265 -6.28 3.20 12.71
C LEU A 265 -5.71 4.28 11.77
N PHE A 266 -4.74 3.93 10.93
CA PHE A 266 -4.18 4.82 9.92
C PHE A 266 -5.26 5.30 8.94
N ILE A 267 -5.98 4.37 8.32
CA ILE A 267 -7.03 4.70 7.35
C ILE A 267 -8.13 5.54 8.00
N LYS A 268 -8.56 5.22 9.25
CA LYS A 268 -9.55 6.03 9.96
C LYS A 268 -9.09 7.46 10.19
N TRP A 269 -7.84 7.64 10.62
CA TRP A 269 -7.27 8.97 10.79
C TRP A 269 -7.28 9.75 9.47
N LYS A 270 -6.76 9.15 8.40
CA LYS A 270 -6.67 9.80 7.09
C LYS A 270 -8.03 10.05 6.44
N TYR A 271 -9.00 9.17 6.63
CA TYR A 271 -10.39 9.36 6.22
C TYR A 271 -11.01 10.61 6.85
N LEU A 272 -10.78 10.84 8.15
CA LEU A 272 -11.27 12.04 8.85
C LEU A 272 -10.62 13.32 8.29
N GLU A 273 -9.32 13.29 8.02
CA GLU A 273 -8.62 14.43 7.38
C GLU A 273 -9.16 14.71 5.97
N ALA A 274 -9.35 13.67 5.14
CA ALA A 274 -9.92 13.79 3.82
C ALA A 274 -11.34 14.36 3.86
N LYS A 275 -12.18 13.90 4.82
CA LYS A 275 -13.54 14.43 5.01
C LYS A 275 -13.52 15.91 5.44
N ALA A 276 -12.62 16.28 6.36
CA ALA A 276 -12.46 17.67 6.75
C ALA A 276 -12.09 18.56 5.54
N ALA A 277 -11.16 18.09 4.69
CA ALA A 277 -10.79 18.77 3.45
C ALA A 277 -11.99 18.91 2.49
N ALA A 278 -12.74 17.82 2.29
CA ALA A 278 -13.89 17.79 1.38
C ALA A 278 -14.98 18.76 1.82
N TYR A 279 -15.37 18.73 3.11
CA TYR A 279 -16.35 19.67 3.66
C TYR A 279 -15.86 21.11 3.62
N TYR A 280 -14.58 21.37 3.90
CA TYR A 280 -14.03 22.71 3.81
C TYR A 280 -14.16 23.29 2.39
N TYR A 281 -13.66 22.59 1.36
CA TYR A 281 -13.75 23.09 -0.01
C TYR A 281 -15.18 23.09 -0.55
N HIS A 282 -16.03 22.14 -0.13
CA HIS A 282 -17.45 22.16 -0.46
C HIS A 282 -18.14 23.39 0.13
N GLY A 283 -17.91 23.68 1.41
CA GLY A 283 -18.41 24.86 2.10
C GLY A 283 -18.03 26.15 1.40
N ILE A 284 -16.78 26.31 0.93
CA ILE A 284 -16.37 27.51 0.17
C ILE A 284 -17.16 27.64 -1.15
N ILE A 285 -17.47 26.54 -1.83
CA ILE A 285 -18.27 26.59 -3.06
C ILE A 285 -19.71 26.97 -2.76
N VAL A 286 -20.32 26.31 -1.76
CA VAL A 286 -21.72 26.56 -1.36
C VAL A 286 -21.90 28.00 -0.86
N ASP A 287 -20.92 28.54 -0.14
CA ASP A 287 -20.92 29.91 0.38
C ASP A 287 -20.96 31.00 -0.71
N LYS A 288 -20.66 30.65 -1.97
CA LYS A 288 -20.82 31.56 -3.12
C LYS A 288 -22.27 31.70 -3.58
N GLY A 289 -23.19 30.88 -3.07
CA GLY A 289 -24.62 31.05 -3.30
C GLY A 289 -25.13 32.38 -2.75
N THR A 290 -26.23 32.87 -3.31
CA THR A 290 -26.83 34.17 -2.91
C THR A 290 -27.94 34.02 -1.88
N GLU A 291 -28.39 32.80 -1.61
CA GLU A 291 -29.52 32.53 -0.71
C GLU A 291 -29.04 32.32 0.73
N PRO A 292 -29.82 32.75 1.76
CA PRO A 292 -29.50 32.49 3.16
C PRO A 292 -29.26 31.00 3.47
N SER A 293 -30.05 30.12 2.86
CA SER A 293 -29.91 28.66 2.94
C SER A 293 -28.54 28.15 2.49
N SER A 294 -27.93 28.82 1.49
CA SER A 294 -26.57 28.51 1.02
C SER A 294 -25.54 28.87 2.09
N HIS A 295 -25.68 30.03 2.74
CA HIS A 295 -24.77 30.44 3.82
C HIS A 295 -24.90 29.58 5.07
N ALA A 296 -26.12 29.17 5.43
CA ALA A 296 -26.36 28.23 6.52
C ALA A 296 -25.75 26.84 6.21
N SER A 297 -25.96 26.33 5.01
CA SER A 297 -25.36 25.06 4.55
C SER A 297 -23.84 25.12 4.55
N ALA A 298 -23.25 26.23 4.07
CA ALA A 298 -21.82 26.43 4.11
C ALA A 298 -21.28 26.48 5.54
N LEU A 299 -22.00 27.13 6.46
CA LEU A 299 -21.64 27.16 7.88
C LEU A 299 -21.64 25.74 8.47
N CYS A 300 -22.66 24.92 8.20
CA CYS A 300 -22.68 23.51 8.60
C CYS A 300 -21.44 22.75 8.08
N CYS A 301 -21.04 22.96 6.82
CA CYS A 301 -19.82 22.35 6.28
C CYS A 301 -18.55 22.81 7.01
N PHE A 302 -18.42 24.09 7.35
CA PHE A 302 -17.24 24.59 8.06
C PHE A 302 -17.15 24.07 9.49
N LEU A 303 -18.29 23.98 10.20
CA LEU A 303 -18.36 23.39 11.53
C LEU A 303 -18.01 21.89 11.50
N ALA A 304 -18.57 21.14 10.56
CA ALA A 304 -18.23 19.73 10.38
C ALA A 304 -16.75 19.53 10.03
N ALA A 305 -16.18 20.36 9.16
CA ALA A 305 -14.76 20.30 8.83
C ALA A 305 -13.87 20.54 10.07
N GLU A 306 -14.24 21.47 10.95
CA GLU A 306 -13.51 21.77 12.20
C GLU A 306 -13.61 20.61 13.21
N GLU A 307 -14.80 20.03 13.36
CA GLU A 307 -15.02 18.87 14.23
C GLU A 307 -14.22 17.66 13.75
N LEU A 308 -14.34 17.31 12.46
CA LEU A 308 -13.59 16.21 11.82
C LEU A 308 -12.08 16.40 11.96
N LEU A 309 -11.57 17.62 11.83
CA LEU A 309 -10.16 17.94 12.03
C LEU A 309 -9.72 17.77 13.49
N THR A 310 -10.62 18.01 14.44
CA THR A 310 -10.36 17.79 15.86
C THR A 310 -10.35 16.29 16.18
N GLU A 311 -11.27 15.53 15.61
CA GLU A 311 -11.31 14.07 15.73
C GLU A 311 -10.12 13.39 15.06
N SER A 312 -9.69 13.89 13.89
CA SER A 312 -8.55 13.33 13.17
C SER A 312 -7.27 13.38 14.00
N LYS A 313 -7.06 14.43 14.81
CA LYS A 313 -5.93 14.53 15.76
C LYS A 313 -5.95 13.42 16.82
N LYS A 314 -7.15 13.06 17.32
CA LYS A 314 -7.31 11.94 18.27
C LYS A 314 -7.04 10.59 17.60
N ALA A 315 -7.51 10.43 16.36
CA ALA A 315 -7.26 9.23 15.56
C ALA A 315 -5.76 9.08 15.22
N ALA A 316 -5.08 10.17 14.87
CA ALA A 316 -3.63 10.21 14.63
C ALA A 316 -2.84 9.77 15.87
N LEU A 317 -3.21 10.28 17.05
CA LEU A 317 -2.60 9.87 18.31
C LEU A 317 -2.81 8.37 18.57
N SER A 318 -4.03 7.87 18.34
CA SER A 318 -4.36 6.44 18.50
C SER A 318 -3.52 5.57 17.56
N PHE A 319 -3.31 6.00 16.31
CA PHE A 319 -2.43 5.33 15.36
C PHE A 319 -0.96 5.33 15.82
N CYS A 320 -0.44 6.48 16.27
CA CYS A 320 0.94 6.61 16.74
C CYS A 320 1.25 5.73 17.95
N LEU A 321 0.29 5.64 18.89
CA LEU A 321 0.43 4.85 20.11
C LEU A 321 0.21 3.35 19.91
N ALA A 322 -0.39 2.93 18.78
CA ALA A 322 -0.50 1.52 18.44
C ALA A 322 0.88 0.95 18.06
N GLU A 323 1.16 -0.28 18.47
CA GLU A 323 2.42 -0.94 18.14
C GLU A 323 2.53 -1.27 16.63
N PRO A 324 3.73 -1.15 16.03
CA PRO A 324 4.94 -0.59 16.62
C PRO A 324 4.83 0.93 16.79
N VAL A 325 5.19 1.52 17.94
CA VAL A 325 5.03 2.98 18.17
C VAL A 325 5.67 3.82 17.05
N THR A 326 4.90 4.77 16.51
CA THR A 326 5.33 5.67 15.42
C THR A 326 5.10 7.13 15.79
N ARG A 327 5.67 8.05 15.01
CA ARG A 327 5.37 9.48 15.09
C ARG A 327 4.87 9.99 13.74
N THR A 328 3.93 10.92 13.78
CA THR A 328 3.55 11.69 12.58
C THR A 328 4.56 12.81 12.35
N PRO A 329 4.83 13.17 11.09
CA PRO A 329 5.57 14.38 10.80
C PRO A 329 4.84 15.63 11.28
N PRO A 330 5.55 16.76 11.49
CA PRO A 330 4.91 18.06 11.62
C PRO A 330 3.94 18.30 10.45
N PRO A 331 2.79 18.96 10.66
CA PRO A 331 1.82 19.20 9.59
C PRO A 331 2.47 19.84 8.36
N TRP A 332 2.26 19.23 7.20
CA TRP A 332 2.78 19.66 5.91
C TRP A 332 1.69 19.58 4.84
N GLY A 333 1.96 20.12 3.64
CA GLY A 333 1.05 20.07 2.50
C GLY A 333 -0.37 20.54 2.83
N VAL A 334 -1.37 19.75 2.43
CA VAL A 334 -2.80 20.01 2.65
C VAL A 334 -3.11 20.28 4.13
N MET A 335 -2.56 19.47 5.03
CA MET A 335 -2.88 19.58 6.46
C MET A 335 -2.26 20.81 7.12
N LYS A 336 -1.12 21.31 6.64
CA LYS A 336 -0.59 22.62 7.09
C LYS A 336 -1.58 23.74 6.76
N HIS A 337 -2.15 23.71 5.56
CA HIS A 337 -3.14 24.69 5.11
C HIS A 337 -4.45 24.57 5.91
N LEU A 338 -5.02 23.37 5.99
CA LEU A 338 -6.33 23.15 6.64
C LEU A 338 -6.30 23.41 8.13
N ASN A 339 -5.23 23.02 8.84
CA ASN A 339 -5.10 23.29 10.29
C ASN A 339 -5.16 24.79 10.63
N LYS A 340 -4.77 25.64 9.68
CA LYS A 340 -4.89 27.10 9.83
C LYS A 340 -6.26 27.59 9.35
N LYS A 341 -6.67 27.19 8.15
CA LYS A 341 -7.80 27.81 7.47
C LYS A 341 -9.17 27.35 7.90
N VAL A 342 -9.30 26.09 8.34
CA VAL A 342 -10.58 25.55 8.79
C VAL A 342 -11.07 26.30 10.05
N PRO A 343 -10.29 26.40 11.15
CA PRO A 343 -10.76 27.10 12.36
C PRO A 343 -10.99 28.60 12.15
N GLU A 344 -10.10 29.26 11.39
CA GLU A 344 -10.25 30.68 11.01
C GLU A 344 -11.58 30.92 10.28
N THR A 345 -11.92 30.03 9.34
CA THR A 345 -13.12 30.17 8.52
C THR A 345 -14.38 29.82 9.30
N ALA A 346 -14.36 28.73 10.08
CA ALA A 346 -15.46 28.32 10.93
C ALA A 346 -15.82 29.44 11.92
N THR A 347 -14.84 29.96 12.67
CA THR A 347 -15.06 31.07 13.63
C THR A 347 -15.67 32.29 12.95
N ARG A 348 -15.07 32.76 11.85
CA ARG A 348 -15.54 33.94 11.13
C ARG A 348 -16.95 33.74 10.58
N LYS A 349 -17.25 32.58 10.00
CA LYS A 349 -18.56 32.29 9.41
C LYS A 349 -19.63 32.08 10.46
N SER A 350 -19.30 31.51 11.62
CA SER A 350 -20.21 31.44 12.77
C SER A 350 -20.60 32.83 13.27
N GLN A 351 -19.66 33.77 13.32
CA GLN A 351 -19.97 35.17 13.69
C GLN A 351 -20.86 35.87 12.66
N MET A 352 -20.68 35.57 11.38
CA MET A 352 -21.45 36.20 10.30
C MET A 352 -22.85 35.59 10.13
N TYR A 353 -22.97 34.27 10.23
CA TYR A 353 -24.16 33.51 9.81
C TYR A 353 -24.76 32.63 10.91
N GLY A 354 -24.22 32.65 12.14
CA GLY A 354 -24.70 31.81 13.24
C GLY A 354 -26.19 31.98 13.51
N TYR A 355 -26.73 33.20 13.33
CA TYR A 355 -28.16 33.47 13.47
C TYR A 355 -29.05 32.68 12.51
N LEU A 356 -28.52 32.23 11.36
CA LEU A 356 -29.27 31.43 10.39
C LEU A 356 -29.50 30.01 10.92
N LEU A 357 -28.58 29.47 11.72
CA LEU A 357 -28.75 28.13 12.33
C LEU A 357 -29.86 28.12 13.37
N ASP A 358 -30.05 29.23 14.08
CA ASP A 358 -31.14 29.38 15.06
C ASP A 358 -32.52 29.51 14.38
N GLN A 359 -32.54 30.05 13.15
CA GLN A 359 -33.75 30.22 12.33
C GLN A 359 -34.11 28.96 11.55
N GLU A 360 -33.11 28.29 10.98
CA GLU A 360 -33.24 27.02 10.25
C GLU A 360 -33.09 25.83 11.22
N LYS A 361 -34.04 25.68 12.14
CA LYS A 361 -34.08 24.53 13.07
C LYS A 361 -34.02 23.22 12.30
N GLY A 362 -32.91 22.49 12.43
CA GLY A 362 -32.75 21.15 11.86
C GLY A 362 -32.03 21.07 10.51
N GLN A 363 -31.24 22.08 10.12
CA GLN A 363 -30.39 21.99 8.92
C GLN A 363 -29.46 20.78 9.01
N ALA A 364 -29.68 19.77 8.16
CA ALA A 364 -28.82 18.60 8.06
C ALA A 364 -27.47 18.97 7.44
N LEU A 365 -26.41 18.26 7.82
CA LEU A 365 -25.10 18.41 7.17
C LEU A 365 -25.25 18.07 5.67
N PRO A 366 -24.86 18.97 4.74
CA PRO A 366 -24.97 18.70 3.32
C PRO A 366 -24.21 17.43 2.93
N GLU A 367 -24.77 16.68 1.97
CA GLU A 367 -24.06 15.53 1.40
C GLU A 367 -22.87 15.99 0.56
N LEU A 368 -21.75 15.28 0.67
CA LEU A 368 -20.60 15.55 -0.17
C LEU A 368 -20.87 15.05 -1.59
N PRO A 369 -20.47 15.81 -2.62
CA PRO A 369 -20.62 15.38 -4.01
C PRO A 369 -19.72 14.18 -4.31
N GLU A 370 -20.27 13.22 -5.05
CA GLU A 370 -19.52 12.09 -5.59
C GLU A 370 -18.89 12.46 -6.94
N PHE A 371 -17.67 12.00 -7.18
CA PHE A 371 -16.94 12.21 -8.43
C PHE A 371 -16.40 10.90 -8.96
N GLN A 372 -16.20 10.83 -10.28
CA GLN A 372 -15.43 9.77 -10.87
C GLN A 372 -13.99 9.83 -10.35
N LEU A 373 -13.49 8.68 -9.90
CA LEU A 373 -12.14 8.56 -9.38
C LEU A 373 -11.12 8.65 -10.52
N SER A 374 -10.16 9.56 -10.37
CA SER A 374 -9.24 9.93 -11.45
C SER A 374 -7.97 9.09 -11.47
N LEU A 375 -7.37 8.86 -10.31
CA LEU A 375 -6.24 7.93 -10.18
C LEU A 375 -6.72 6.50 -10.41
N LYS A 376 -5.85 5.64 -10.90
CA LYS A 376 -6.09 4.20 -11.02
C LYS A 376 -4.78 3.47 -10.70
N PRO A 377 -4.85 2.20 -10.29
CA PRO A 377 -3.66 1.35 -10.26
C PRO A 377 -2.92 1.45 -11.60
N ASP A 378 -1.59 1.54 -11.55
CA ASP A 378 -0.79 1.39 -12.77
C ASP A 378 -0.99 -0.02 -13.32
N GLU A 379 -1.05 -0.14 -14.64
CA GLU A 379 -1.11 -1.45 -15.28
C GLU A 379 0.20 -2.19 -15.02
N TYR A 380 0.11 -3.28 -14.26
CA TYR A 380 1.25 -4.14 -14.01
C TYR A 380 1.15 -5.40 -14.88
N ILE A 381 2.24 -5.71 -15.56
CA ILE A 381 2.37 -6.88 -16.42
C ILE A 381 3.54 -7.71 -15.88
N LEU A 382 3.32 -9.01 -15.69
CA LEU A 382 4.40 -9.92 -15.31
C LEU A 382 5.50 -9.94 -16.38
N PRO A 383 6.76 -10.08 -15.98
CA PRO A 383 7.84 -10.27 -16.94
C PRO A 383 7.59 -11.55 -17.77
N GLU A 384 8.08 -11.53 -19.01
CA GLU A 384 8.12 -12.73 -19.83
C GLU A 384 8.92 -13.83 -19.12
N THR A 385 8.49 -15.07 -19.33
CA THR A 385 9.17 -16.22 -18.75
C THR A 385 10.54 -16.36 -19.38
N ASP A 386 11.56 -16.60 -18.56
CA ASP A 386 12.93 -16.78 -19.04
C ASP A 386 13.03 -17.92 -20.08
N SER A 387 13.72 -17.66 -21.19
CA SER A 387 13.89 -18.60 -22.32
C SER A 387 14.46 -19.97 -21.93
N THR A 388 15.11 -20.09 -20.77
CA THR A 388 15.59 -21.38 -20.26
C THR A 388 14.47 -22.38 -19.96
N TRP A 389 13.23 -21.89 -19.77
CA TRP A 389 12.03 -22.75 -19.64
C TRP A 389 11.62 -23.44 -20.94
N ASP A 390 12.06 -22.96 -22.10
CA ASP A 390 11.73 -23.55 -23.41
C ASP A 390 12.68 -24.71 -23.80
N SER A 391 13.70 -24.97 -22.97
CA SER A 391 14.57 -26.15 -23.14
C SER A 391 13.87 -27.42 -22.65
N GLU A 392 14.13 -28.58 -23.29
CA GLU A 392 13.48 -29.87 -22.96
C GLU A 392 13.53 -30.14 -21.44
N ILE A 393 12.36 -30.04 -20.79
CA ILE A 393 12.26 -30.29 -19.36
C ILE A 393 12.37 -31.81 -19.15
N PRO A 394 13.37 -32.30 -18.39
CA PRO A 394 13.62 -33.74 -18.26
C PRO A 394 12.40 -34.54 -17.78
N GLY A 395 11.53 -33.93 -16.97
CA GLY A 395 10.30 -34.54 -16.47
C GLY A 395 9.15 -34.67 -17.50
N GLN A 396 9.11 -33.84 -18.54
CA GLN A 396 8.13 -33.97 -19.63
C GLN A 396 8.52 -35.12 -20.57
N SER A 397 9.80 -35.20 -20.93
CA SER A 397 10.36 -36.30 -21.74
C SER A 397 10.05 -37.69 -21.14
N LEU A 398 10.15 -37.83 -19.81
CA LEU A 398 9.81 -39.08 -19.11
C LEU A 398 8.32 -39.43 -19.17
N LYS A 399 7.41 -38.43 -19.07
CA LYS A 399 5.96 -38.67 -19.18
C LYS A 399 5.53 -38.98 -20.61
N GLU A 400 6.18 -38.37 -21.60
CA GLU A 400 5.96 -38.65 -23.02
C GLU A 400 6.45 -40.06 -23.38
N HIS A 401 7.66 -40.45 -22.94
CA HIS A 401 8.17 -41.82 -23.12
C HIS A 401 7.32 -42.89 -22.43
N LEU A 402 6.64 -42.57 -21.33
CA LEU A 402 5.74 -43.51 -20.65
C LEU A 402 4.40 -43.65 -21.37
N LYS A 403 3.86 -42.57 -21.96
CA LYS A 403 2.66 -42.64 -22.82
C LYS A 403 2.92 -43.43 -24.11
N ASP A 404 4.08 -43.22 -24.73
CA ASP A 404 4.47 -43.97 -25.93
C ASP A 404 4.67 -45.48 -25.65
N CYS A 405 4.98 -45.84 -24.39
CA CYS A 405 5.03 -47.25 -23.95
C CYS A 405 3.65 -47.87 -23.70
N GLU A 406 2.65 -47.07 -23.29
CA GLU A 406 1.28 -47.56 -23.04
C GLU A 406 0.48 -47.74 -24.35
N ASP A 407 0.72 -46.88 -25.35
CA ASP A 407 0.08 -46.97 -26.68
C ASP A 407 0.71 -48.05 -27.58
N GLY A 408 1.78 -48.73 -27.13
CA GLY A 408 2.46 -49.80 -27.85
C GLY A 408 1.94 -51.22 -27.57
N VAL A 409 0.91 -51.38 -26.72
CA VAL A 409 0.31 -52.68 -26.39
C VAL A 409 -1.06 -52.81 -27.06
N GLU A 410 -1.10 -52.74 -28.39
CA GLU A 410 -2.23 -53.28 -29.15
C GLU A 410 -2.03 -54.79 -29.33
N THR A 411 -3.03 -55.52 -28.84
CA THR A 411 -3.21 -56.97 -28.80
C THR A 411 -3.02 -57.66 -30.16
N GLU A 412 -2.22 -58.74 -30.17
CA GLU A 412 -2.24 -59.80 -31.18
C GLU A 412 -3.58 -60.54 -31.26
#